data_AF-A0A0P4WA87-F1
#
_entry.id   AF-A0A0P4WA87-F1
#
_cell.length_a   1.000
_cell.length_b   1.000
_cell.length_c   1.000
_cell.angle_alpha   90.00
_cell.angle_beta   90.00
_cell.angle_gamma   90.00
#
_symmetry.space_group_name_H-M   'P 1'
#
loop_
_entity.id
_entity.type
_entity.pdbx_description
1 polymer ?
#
loop_
_entity_poly.entity_id
_entity_poly.type
_entity_poly.pdbx_seq_one_letter_code
_entity_poly.pdbx_strand_id
1 'polypeptide(L)'
;MFQRLCNSDRACERREFCDQHYGVCREKLGTGQSCRRDSMCARELDCMFGECQQRVEPGREGARCRRERDCGSDMCCARRNGEHICQRRLPLGHKCFVPEGGLEYAINERCPCQSGLICKYTSPKPPPSNPAMVWATYENMRCVPPSHSPHTSG
;
A
#
# COMPACT_ATOMS: atom_id res chain seq x y z
N MET A 1 36.30 -20.53 4.59
CA MET A 1 35.29 -19.75 5.33
C MET A 1 34.18 -20.71 5.73
N PHE A 2 33.98 -20.98 7.03
CA PHE A 2 32.90 -21.86 7.48
C PHE A 2 31.60 -21.06 7.54
N GLN A 3 30.60 -21.44 6.75
CA GLN A 3 29.26 -20.88 6.85
C GLN A 3 28.56 -21.50 8.06
N ARG A 4 28.05 -20.66 8.97
CA ARG A 4 27.30 -21.12 10.13
C ARG A 4 25.89 -21.52 9.71
N LEU A 5 25.54 -22.79 9.92
CA LEU A 5 24.21 -23.31 9.62
C LEU A 5 23.18 -22.80 10.63
N CYS A 6 21.94 -22.62 10.17
CA CYS A 6 20.83 -22.13 10.99
C CYS A 6 19.48 -22.64 10.48
N ASN A 7 18.49 -22.63 11.37
CA ASN A 7 17.07 -22.83 11.05
C ASN A 7 16.20 -21.63 11.46
N SER A 8 16.75 -20.69 12.24
CA SER A 8 16.08 -19.49 12.73
C SER A 8 17.12 -18.43 13.12
N ASP A 9 16.69 -17.17 13.18
CA ASP A 9 17.58 -16.03 13.50
C ASP A 9 18.23 -16.15 14.88
N ARG A 10 17.63 -16.93 15.80
CA ARG A 10 18.17 -17.17 17.15
C ARG A 10 19.48 -17.97 17.14
N ALA A 11 19.76 -18.70 16.06
CA ALA A 11 21.00 -19.46 15.90
C ALA A 11 22.17 -18.62 15.36
N CYS A 12 21.90 -17.38 14.95
CA CYS A 12 22.89 -16.47 14.37
C CYS A 12 23.31 -15.39 15.36
N GLU A 13 24.42 -14.70 15.08
CA GLU A 13 24.88 -13.60 15.91
C GLU A 13 23.96 -12.38 15.82
N ARG A 14 24.12 -11.42 16.75
CA ARG A 14 23.26 -10.24 16.87
C ARG A 14 23.17 -9.39 15.58
N ARG A 15 24.22 -9.39 14.75
CA ARG A 15 24.27 -8.63 13.48
C ARG A 15 24.03 -9.53 12.25
N GLU A 16 23.46 -10.71 12.47
CA GLU A 16 23.16 -11.68 11.43
C GLU A 16 21.67 -12.05 11.43
N PHE A 17 21.21 -12.64 10.33
CA PHE A 17 19.92 -13.30 10.21
C PHE A 17 20.10 -14.68 9.59
N CYS A 18 19.12 -15.56 9.79
CA CYS A 18 19.10 -16.85 9.14
C CYS A 18 18.42 -16.76 7.78
N ASP A 19 19.19 -16.98 6.72
CA ASP A 19 18.61 -17.17 5.39
C ASP A 19 17.94 -18.54 5.33
N GLN A 20 16.64 -18.58 5.63
CA GLN A 20 15.87 -19.82 5.69
C GLN A 20 15.85 -20.63 4.40
N HIS A 21 16.11 -20.00 3.25
CA HIS A 21 16.16 -20.72 1.99
C HIS A 21 17.43 -21.57 1.87
N TYR A 22 18.57 -21.05 2.36
CA TYR A 22 19.87 -21.71 2.27
C TYR A 22 20.32 -22.34 3.60
N GLY A 23 19.64 -22.06 4.71
CA GLY A 23 19.98 -22.57 6.04
C GLY A 23 21.31 -22.04 6.58
N VAL A 24 21.69 -20.81 6.23
CA VAL A 24 22.98 -20.20 6.64
C VAL A 24 22.78 -18.82 7.24
N CYS A 25 23.60 -18.49 8.25
CA CYS A 25 23.66 -17.14 8.81
C CYS A 25 24.32 -16.18 7.82
N ARG A 26 23.72 -14.99 7.67
CA ARG A 26 24.22 -13.89 6.84
C ARG A 26 24.12 -12.57 7.58
N GLU A 27 24.97 -11.61 7.24
CA GLU A 27 24.93 -10.27 7.84
C GLU A 27 23.61 -9.55 7.54
N LYS A 28 23.15 -8.72 8.49
CA LYS A 28 21.97 -7.86 8.30
C LYS A 28 22.17 -6.86 7.16
N LEU A 29 21.10 -6.60 6.44
CA LEU A 29 21.05 -5.71 5.28
C LEU A 29 20.86 -4.23 5.69
N GLY A 30 21.58 -3.34 5.03
CA GLY A 30 21.43 -1.89 5.12
C GLY A 30 20.34 -1.35 4.19
N THR A 31 20.13 -0.03 4.25
CA THR A 31 19.11 0.68 3.47
C THR A 31 19.24 0.44 1.96
N GLY A 32 18.12 0.23 1.28
CA GLY A 32 18.03 0.00 -0.17
C GLY A 32 18.44 -1.40 -0.63
N GLN A 33 18.96 -2.25 0.26
CA GLN A 33 19.28 -3.63 -0.10
C GLN A 33 18.01 -4.48 -0.15
N SER A 34 17.95 -5.39 -1.12
CA SER A 34 16.79 -6.25 -1.34
C SER A 34 16.58 -7.22 -0.18
N CYS A 35 15.36 -7.24 0.35
CA CYS A 35 14.97 -8.04 1.51
C CYS A 35 13.66 -8.79 1.24
N ARG A 36 13.41 -9.81 2.06
CA ARG A 36 12.15 -10.58 2.04
C ARG A 36 11.36 -10.45 3.33
N ARG A 37 12.02 -10.09 4.43
CA ARG A 37 11.47 -10.02 5.78
C ARG A 37 12.23 -8.98 6.58
N ASP A 38 11.56 -8.35 7.55
CA ASP A 38 12.17 -7.34 8.43
C ASP A 38 13.41 -7.85 9.14
N SER A 39 13.41 -9.13 9.52
CA SER A 39 14.54 -9.70 10.23
C SER A 39 15.81 -9.82 9.38
N MET A 40 15.75 -9.58 8.07
CA MET A 40 16.95 -9.45 7.25
C MET A 40 17.61 -8.06 7.40
N CYS A 41 16.82 -7.03 7.73
CA CYS A 41 17.29 -5.65 7.77
C CYS A 41 17.97 -5.29 9.10
N ALA A 42 18.89 -4.33 9.05
CA ALA A 42 19.54 -3.77 10.22
C ALA A 42 18.53 -3.09 11.16
N ARG A 43 18.97 -2.78 12.38
CA ARG A 43 18.11 -2.12 13.38
C ARG A 43 17.55 -0.80 12.83
N GLU A 44 16.30 -0.50 13.18
CA GLU A 44 15.52 0.67 12.71
C GLU A 44 15.11 0.65 11.24
N LEU A 45 15.41 -0.43 10.51
CA LEU A 45 14.92 -0.63 9.15
C LEU A 45 13.84 -1.71 9.14
N ASP A 46 12.86 -1.54 8.27
CA ASP A 46 11.84 -2.54 7.96
C ASP A 46 11.94 -2.93 6.48
N CYS A 47 11.57 -4.16 6.15
CA CYS A 47 11.52 -4.63 4.78
C CYS A 47 10.23 -4.14 4.12
N MET A 48 10.33 -3.05 3.36
CA MET A 48 9.18 -2.39 2.73
C MET A 48 9.33 -2.46 1.22
N PHE A 49 8.32 -2.99 0.55
CA PHE A 49 8.28 -3.10 -0.92
C PHE A 49 9.49 -3.85 -1.52
N GLY A 50 10.06 -4.80 -0.77
CA GLY A 50 11.19 -5.62 -1.21
C GLY A 50 12.58 -5.04 -0.89
N GLU A 51 12.67 -3.89 -0.21
CA GLU A 51 13.93 -3.26 0.17
C GLU A 51 13.93 -2.84 1.64
N CYS A 52 15.12 -2.84 2.26
CA CYS A 52 15.24 -2.32 3.62
C CYS A 52 15.10 -0.80 3.59
N GLN A 53 14.06 -0.27 4.23
CA GLN A 53 13.79 1.16 4.29
C GLN A 53 13.73 1.64 5.73
N GLN A 54 13.92 2.94 5.93
CA GLN A 54 13.79 3.55 7.25
C GLN A 54 12.38 3.27 7.80
N ARG A 55 12.30 2.77 9.03
CA ARG A 55 11.02 2.59 9.70
C ARG A 55 10.31 3.93 9.80
N VAL A 56 9.07 3.96 9.32
CA VAL A 56 8.17 5.10 9.48
C VAL A 56 7.43 4.96 10.80
N GLU A 57 7.32 6.06 11.55
CA GLU A 57 6.61 6.07 12.82
C GLU A 57 5.14 5.66 12.64
N PRO A 58 4.58 4.82 13.54
CA PRO A 58 3.18 4.41 13.49
C PRO A 58 2.23 5.60 13.39
N GLY A 59 1.16 5.45 12.61
CA GLY A 59 0.16 6.51 12.43
C GLY A 59 0.53 7.59 11.42
N ARG A 60 1.77 7.63 10.92
CA ARG A 60 2.18 8.55 9.85
C ARG A 60 1.97 7.95 8.47
N GLU A 61 1.93 8.81 7.46
CA GLU A 61 1.88 8.41 6.05
C GLU A 61 3.08 7.51 5.70
N GLY A 62 2.80 6.36 5.08
CA GLY A 62 3.79 5.33 4.75
C GLY A 62 4.07 4.32 5.86
N ALA A 63 3.57 4.52 7.08
CA ALA A 63 3.71 3.56 8.18
C ALA A 63 2.86 2.31 7.93
N ARG A 64 3.34 1.13 8.36
CA ARG A 64 2.52 -0.09 8.31
C ARG A 64 1.29 0.03 9.19
N CYS A 65 0.19 -0.51 8.69
CA CYS A 65 -1.09 -0.55 9.39
C CYS A 65 -1.74 -1.92 9.24
N ARG A 66 -2.71 -2.22 10.10
CA ARG A 66 -3.61 -3.37 9.97
C ARG A 66 -5.05 -2.93 9.77
N ARG A 67 -5.41 -1.75 10.27
CA ARG A 67 -6.76 -1.17 10.21
C ARG A 67 -6.66 0.35 10.09
N GLU A 68 -7.73 1.00 9.61
CA GLU A 68 -7.75 2.46 9.45
C GLU A 68 -7.41 3.24 10.73
N ARG A 69 -7.85 2.75 11.89
CA ARG A 69 -7.56 3.39 13.20
C ARG A 69 -6.08 3.39 13.61
N ASP A 70 -5.25 2.60 12.92
CA ASP A 70 -3.81 2.61 13.13
C ASP A 70 -3.17 3.84 12.44
N CYS A 71 -3.93 4.55 11.61
CA CYS A 71 -3.54 5.73 10.86
C CYS A 71 -4.16 7.01 11.46
N GLY A 72 -3.55 8.16 11.18
CA GLY A 72 -4.10 9.48 11.52
C GLY A 72 -5.44 9.80 10.82
N SER A 73 -6.09 10.88 11.27
CA SER A 73 -7.49 11.23 10.98
C SER A 73 -7.88 11.35 9.50
N ASP A 74 -6.96 11.74 8.62
CA ASP A 74 -7.21 11.92 7.18
C ASP A 74 -6.57 10.83 6.31
N MET A 75 -6.28 9.69 6.91
CA MET A 75 -5.66 8.55 6.25
C MET A 75 -6.57 7.32 6.28
N CYS A 76 -6.20 6.33 5.48
CA CYS A 76 -6.76 5.00 5.54
C CYS A 76 -5.61 3.97 5.54
N CYS A 77 -5.94 2.73 5.90
CA CYS A 77 -5.03 1.62 5.75
C CYS A 77 -5.29 0.92 4.42
N ALA A 78 -4.36 1.04 3.46
CA ALA A 78 -4.52 0.49 2.12
C ALA A 78 -3.21 -0.11 1.60
N ARG A 79 -3.34 -1.07 0.67
CA ARG A 79 -2.20 -1.75 0.05
C ARG A 79 -1.46 -0.87 -0.95
N ARG A 80 -0.13 -0.89 -0.87
CA ARG A 80 0.76 -0.39 -1.91
C ARG A 80 1.82 -1.45 -2.17
N ASN A 81 1.94 -1.91 -3.41
CA ASN A 81 2.85 -2.99 -3.78
C ASN A 81 2.74 -4.21 -2.84
N GLY A 82 1.52 -4.56 -2.43
CA GLY A 82 1.22 -5.70 -1.55
C GLY A 82 1.33 -5.44 -0.03
N GLU A 83 1.94 -4.32 0.40
CA GLU A 83 2.09 -3.95 1.81
C GLU A 83 0.97 -3.01 2.28
N HIS A 84 0.40 -3.27 3.45
CA HIS A 84 -0.59 -2.38 4.06
C HIS A 84 0.10 -1.20 4.75
N ILE A 85 -0.17 -0.01 4.25
CA ILE A 85 0.39 1.24 4.77
C ILE A 85 -0.69 2.32 4.96
N CYS A 86 -0.43 3.24 5.87
CA CYS A 86 -1.22 4.46 6.02
C CYS A 86 -1.02 5.34 4.79
N GLN A 87 -2.09 5.58 4.04
CA GLN A 87 -2.12 6.45 2.88
C GLN A 87 -3.14 7.57 3.09
N ARG A 88 -2.96 8.73 2.46
CA ARG A 88 -3.94 9.82 2.56
C ARG A 88 -5.23 9.47 1.84
N ARG A 89 -6.37 9.87 2.44
CA ARG A 89 -7.66 9.91 1.74
C ARG A 89 -7.61 10.87 0.57
N LEU A 90 -8.31 10.53 -0.51
CA LEU A 90 -8.20 11.25 -1.78
C LEU A 90 -8.95 12.60 -1.74
N PRO A 91 -8.28 13.72 -2.03
CA PRO A 91 -8.93 15.03 -2.00
C PRO A 91 -9.80 15.28 -3.23
N LEU A 92 -10.53 16.40 -3.23
CA LEU A 92 -11.39 16.83 -4.33
C LEU A 92 -10.66 16.76 -5.67
N GLY A 93 -11.34 16.24 -6.69
CA GLY A 93 -10.83 16.16 -8.07
C GLY A 93 -9.74 15.10 -8.30
N HIS A 94 -9.41 14.24 -7.34
CA HIS A 94 -8.43 13.16 -7.53
C HIS A 94 -9.05 11.88 -8.11
N LYS A 95 -8.27 11.13 -8.92
CA LYS A 95 -8.65 9.82 -9.46
C LYS A 95 -8.93 8.83 -8.32
N CYS A 96 -10.14 8.28 -8.30
CA CYS A 96 -10.65 7.47 -7.18
C CYS A 96 -11.14 6.08 -7.55
N PHE A 97 -11.02 5.68 -8.82
CA PHE A 97 -11.45 4.35 -9.24
C PHE A 97 -10.66 3.26 -8.53
N VAL A 98 -11.39 2.25 -8.05
CA VAL A 98 -10.86 1.02 -7.46
C VAL A 98 -11.52 -0.14 -8.22
N PRO A 99 -10.75 -1.08 -8.80
CA PRO A 99 -11.32 -2.25 -9.47
C PRO A 99 -12.18 -3.07 -8.52
N GLU A 100 -13.18 -3.78 -9.05
CA GLU A 100 -14.04 -4.67 -8.25
C GLU A 100 -13.27 -5.83 -7.60
N GLY A 101 -12.07 -6.15 -8.11
CA GLY A 101 -11.20 -7.18 -7.58
C GLY A 101 -10.01 -7.48 -8.50
N GLY A 102 -9.46 -8.69 -8.37
CA GLY A 102 -8.33 -9.16 -9.18
C GLY A 102 -6.96 -8.71 -8.66
N LEU A 103 -5.92 -9.04 -9.42
CA LEU A 103 -4.53 -8.81 -9.00
C LEU A 103 -4.21 -7.32 -8.82
N GLU A 104 -4.76 -6.45 -9.67
CA GLU A 104 -4.56 -5.01 -9.58
C GLU A 104 -5.09 -4.44 -8.25
N TYR A 105 -6.27 -4.91 -7.82
CA TYR A 105 -6.84 -4.57 -6.51
C TYR A 105 -6.02 -5.14 -5.35
N ALA A 106 -5.55 -6.39 -5.47
CA ALA A 106 -4.83 -7.07 -4.40
C ALA A 106 -3.42 -6.50 -4.14
N ILE A 107 -2.79 -5.89 -5.15
CA ILE A 107 -1.45 -5.29 -5.02
C ILE A 107 -1.53 -3.81 -4.64
N ASN A 108 -2.45 -3.06 -5.27
CA ASN A 108 -2.55 -1.62 -5.11
C ASN A 108 -4.00 -1.20 -4.85
N GLU A 109 -4.26 -0.89 -3.59
CA GLU A 109 -5.53 -0.38 -3.11
C GLU A 109 -5.40 1.12 -2.85
N ARG A 110 -6.40 1.90 -3.28
CA ARG A 110 -6.44 3.35 -3.04
C ARG A 110 -7.31 3.62 -1.81
N CYS A 111 -6.96 4.67 -1.07
CA CYS A 111 -7.87 5.16 -0.06
C CYS A 111 -9.20 5.66 -0.63
N PRO A 112 -10.28 5.62 0.16
CA PRO A 112 -11.49 6.35 -0.15
C PRO A 112 -11.23 7.85 -0.32
N CYS A 113 -12.20 8.55 -0.91
CA CYS A 113 -12.22 10.00 -0.89
C CYS A 113 -12.25 10.54 0.55
N GLN A 114 -11.78 11.78 0.73
CA GLN A 114 -11.91 12.50 1.99
C GLN A 114 -13.37 12.61 2.42
N SER A 115 -13.59 12.80 3.72
CA SER A 115 -14.91 12.95 4.31
C SER A 115 -15.75 13.99 3.56
N GLY A 116 -16.99 13.63 3.23
CA GLY A 116 -17.90 14.50 2.48
C GLY A 116 -17.70 14.47 0.96
N LEU A 117 -16.81 13.62 0.43
CA LEU A 117 -16.65 13.40 -1.02
C LEU A 117 -17.03 11.97 -1.40
N ILE A 118 -17.47 11.80 -2.65
CA ILE A 118 -17.81 10.49 -3.23
C ILE A 118 -17.09 10.31 -4.57
N CYS A 119 -16.80 9.05 -4.92
CA CYS A 119 -16.19 8.72 -6.20
C CYS A 119 -17.25 8.60 -7.30
N LYS A 120 -17.25 9.51 -8.28
CA LYS A 120 -18.20 9.52 -9.42
C LYS A 120 -17.51 9.86 -10.72
N TYR A 121 -18.12 9.46 -11.84
CA TYR A 121 -17.72 9.91 -13.18
C TYR A 121 -17.93 11.42 -13.33
N THR A 122 -16.90 12.14 -13.78
CA THR A 122 -16.97 13.59 -14.06
C THR A 122 -17.26 13.92 -15.52
N SER A 123 -17.31 12.92 -16.39
CA SER A 123 -17.70 13.06 -17.79
C SER A 123 -18.46 11.80 -18.26
N PRO A 124 -19.27 11.90 -19.31
CA PRO A 124 -19.98 10.75 -19.87
C PRO A 124 -19.02 9.61 -20.21
N LYS A 125 -19.40 8.37 -19.88
CA LYS A 125 -18.67 7.17 -20.28
C LYS A 125 -18.55 7.15 -21.81
N PRO A 126 -17.35 7.06 -22.40
CA PRO A 126 -17.23 6.91 -23.85
C PRO A 126 -18.00 5.66 -24.30
N PRO A 127 -18.65 5.69 -25.48
CA PRO A 127 -19.41 4.55 -25.98
C PRO A 127 -18.54 3.29 -26.06
N PRO A 128 -19.09 2.10 -25.81
CA PRO A 128 -18.34 0.85 -25.81
C PRO A 128 -18.01 0.44 -27.25
N SER A 129 -16.96 1.01 -27.85
CA SER A 129 -16.58 0.67 -29.24
C SER A 129 -15.25 -0.08 -29.35
N ASN A 130 -14.48 -0.26 -28.27
CA ASN A 130 -13.23 -1.02 -28.34
C ASN A 130 -12.87 -1.74 -27.02
N PRO A 131 -12.79 -3.08 -27.00
CA PRO A 131 -12.30 -3.87 -25.86
C PRO A 131 -10.88 -3.51 -25.41
N ALA A 132 -10.07 -2.90 -26.28
CA ALA A 132 -8.73 -2.42 -25.94
C ALA A 132 -8.73 -1.14 -25.07
N MET A 133 -9.89 -0.50 -24.82
CA MET A 133 -10.02 0.77 -24.10
C MET A 133 -10.71 0.65 -22.72
N VAL A 134 -10.81 -0.55 -22.14
CA VAL A 134 -11.47 -0.75 -20.83
C VAL A 134 -10.83 0.10 -19.72
N TRP A 135 -9.50 0.30 -19.74
CA TRP A 135 -8.80 1.20 -18.82
C TRP A 135 -9.15 2.68 -19.01
N ALA A 136 -9.48 3.11 -20.23
CA ALA A 136 -9.95 4.46 -20.53
C ALA A 136 -11.33 4.77 -19.92
N THR A 137 -12.12 3.74 -19.59
CA THR A 137 -13.47 3.95 -19.05
C THR A 137 -13.45 4.52 -17.64
N TYR A 138 -12.46 4.19 -16.82
CA TYR A 138 -12.38 4.65 -15.43
C TYR A 138 -11.50 5.88 -15.21
N GLU A 139 -10.89 6.39 -16.29
CA GLU A 139 -10.02 7.56 -16.26
C GLU A 139 -10.71 8.85 -15.83
N ASN A 140 -12.05 8.87 -15.79
CA ASN A 140 -12.85 10.05 -15.46
C ASN A 140 -13.55 9.96 -14.10
N MET A 141 -13.31 8.91 -13.31
CA MET A 141 -13.85 8.86 -11.94
C MET A 141 -13.01 9.75 -11.02
N ARG A 142 -13.66 10.70 -10.33
CA ARG A 142 -13.02 11.63 -9.39
C ARG A 142 -13.79 11.72 -8.08
N CYS A 143 -13.07 12.10 -7.02
CA CYS A 143 -13.69 12.55 -5.79
C CYS A 143 -14.41 13.88 -6.04
N VAL A 144 -15.72 13.91 -5.85
CA VAL A 144 -16.57 15.09 -6.02
C VAL A 144 -17.48 15.25 -4.80
N PRO A 145 -18.02 16.45 -4.53
CA PRO A 145 -19.05 16.59 -3.53
C PRO A 145 -20.25 15.72 -3.90
N PRO A 146 -20.98 15.14 -2.94
CA PRO A 146 -22.28 14.59 -3.21
C PRO A 146 -23.14 15.69 -3.83
N SER A 147 -23.64 15.46 -5.04
CA SER A 147 -24.61 16.33 -5.68
C SER A 147 -25.77 16.58 -4.72
N HIS A 148 -25.94 17.80 -4.23
CA HIS A 148 -27.16 18.21 -3.54
C HIS A 148 -28.33 17.87 -4.47
N SER A 149 -29.25 17.01 -4.03
CA SER A 149 -30.55 16.91 -4.69
C SER A 149 -31.23 18.28 -4.60
N PRO A 150 -31.54 18.96 -5.71
CA PRO A 150 -32.43 20.10 -5.67
C PRO A 150 -33.88 19.57 -5.63
N HIS A 151 -34.56 19.77 -4.49
CA HIS A 151 -36.03 19.73 -4.29
C HIS A 151 -36.74 18.36 -4.51
N THR A 152 -37.74 17.95 -3.72
CA THR A 152 -39.00 18.63 -3.40
C THR A 152 -39.56 18.25 -2.02
N SER A 153 -39.78 19.25 -1.16
CA SER A 153 -40.81 19.18 -0.12
C SER A 153 -42.01 19.94 -0.68
N GLY A 154 -43.08 19.21 -1.00
CA GLY A 154 -44.42 19.75 -1.21
C GLY A 154 -45.22 19.62 0.05
#